data_AF-A0A834T5P0-F1
#
_entry.id   AF-A0A834T5P0-F1
#
_cell.length_a   1.000
_cell.length_b   1.000
_cell.length_c   1.000
_cell.angle_alpha   90.00
_cell.angle_beta   90.00
_cell.angle_gamma   90.00
#
_symmetry.space_group_name_H-M   'P 1'
#
loop_
_entity.id
_entity.type
_entity.pdbx_description
1 polymer ?
#
loop_
_entity_poly.entity_id
_entity_poly.type
_entity_poly.pdbx_seq_one_letter_code
_entity_poly.pdbx_strand_id
1 'polypeptide(L)'
;MSLWGEHIGSVEECFKEPEKVECVRRIRSLSEMNWRQYLADEVTEMKGHLLKYPLEVDSQGKVRPLPGCETFPDVGGNIKGTFTLIQENLTI
;
A
#
# COMPACT_ATOMS: atom_id res chain seq x y z
N MET A 1 -11.35 5.11 16.14
CA MET A 1 -11.54 3.89 15.31
C MET A 1 -12.34 4.07 14.03
N SER A 2 -13.06 5.18 13.81
CA SER A 2 -13.89 5.37 12.59
C SER A 2 -13.09 5.24 11.28
N LEU A 3 -11.98 5.96 11.14
CA LEU A 3 -11.15 5.94 9.92
C LEU A 3 -10.57 4.55 9.63
N TRP A 4 -10.13 3.85 10.67
CA TRP A 4 -9.60 2.49 10.50
C TRP A 4 -10.71 1.51 10.09
N GLY A 5 -11.90 1.61 10.69
CA GLY A 5 -13.05 0.80 10.28
C GLY A 5 -13.41 1.03 8.82
N GLU A 6 -13.41 2.28 8.35
CA GLU A 6 -13.69 2.64 6.95
C GLU A 6 -12.62 2.10 5.99
N HIS A 7 -11.34 2.27 6.30
CA HIS A 7 -10.26 1.88 5.39
C HIS A 7 -9.92 0.38 5.46
N ILE A 8 -10.16 -0.30 6.58
CA ILE A 8 -9.85 -1.72 6.75
C ILE A 8 -11.08 -2.60 6.45
N GLY A 9 -12.29 -2.07 6.63
CA GLY A 9 -13.53 -2.84 6.52
C GLY A 9 -13.85 -3.66 7.77
N SER A 10 -13.06 -3.53 8.84
CA SER A 10 -13.27 -4.20 10.12
C SER A 10 -12.68 -3.39 11.27
N VAL A 11 -13.11 -3.72 12.49
CA VAL A 11 -12.50 -3.22 13.74
C VAL A 11 -12.13 -4.43 14.58
N GLU A 12 -10.82 -4.62 14.78
CA GLU A 12 -10.26 -5.69 15.61
C GLU A 12 -9.69 -5.10 16.90
N GLU A 13 -9.65 -5.88 17.99
CA GLU A 13 -9.22 -5.39 19.30
C GLU A 13 -7.77 -4.86 19.29
N CYS A 14 -6.89 -5.51 18.52
CA CYS A 14 -5.49 -5.11 18.40
C CYS A 14 -5.32 -3.70 17.80
N PHE A 15 -6.32 -3.18 17.08
CA PHE A 15 -6.26 -1.83 16.50
C PHE A 15 -6.33 -0.71 17.53
N LYS A 16 -6.74 -1.02 18.77
CA LYS A 16 -6.72 -0.05 19.89
C LYS A 16 -5.31 0.23 20.42
N GLU A 17 -4.35 -0.62 20.09
CA GLU A 17 -2.95 -0.52 20.50
C GLU A 17 -2.06 -0.46 19.24
N PRO A 18 -2.16 0.61 18.42
CA PRO A 18 -1.51 0.71 17.11
C PRO A 18 0.03 0.66 17.16
N GLU A 19 0.61 0.96 18.32
CA GLU A 19 2.05 0.88 18.58
C GLU A 19 2.57 -0.56 18.71
N LYS A 20 1.68 -1.53 18.96
CA LYS A 20 2.07 -2.93 19.10
C LYS A 20 2.42 -3.56 17.75
N VAL A 21 3.48 -4.36 17.75
CA VAL A 21 3.98 -5.04 16.55
C VAL A 21 2.91 -5.96 15.95
N GLU A 22 2.08 -6.56 16.79
CA GLU A 22 0.94 -7.40 16.40
C GLU A 22 -0.08 -6.61 15.57
N CYS A 23 -0.40 -5.38 15.99
CA CYS A 23 -1.31 -4.50 15.27
C CYS A 23 -0.76 -4.10 13.91
N VAL A 24 0.51 -3.64 13.87
CA VAL A 24 1.18 -3.25 12.63
C VAL A 24 1.26 -4.42 11.65
N ARG A 25 1.60 -5.62 12.12
CA ARG A 25 1.63 -6.84 11.30
C ARG A 25 0.24 -7.20 10.78
N ARG A 26 -0.80 -7.06 11.59
CA ARG A 26 -2.18 -7.33 11.18
C ARG A 26 -2.65 -6.37 10.09
N ILE A 27 -2.43 -5.06 10.27
CA ILE A 27 -2.77 -4.03 9.29
C ILE A 27 -2.03 -4.25 7.97
N ARG A 28 -0.73 -4.57 8.04
CA ARG A 28 0.06 -4.92 6.85
C ARG A 28 -0.52 -6.14 6.11
N SER A 29 -0.90 -7.19 6.83
CA SER A 29 -1.47 -8.39 6.22
C SER A 29 -2.80 -8.08 5.52
N LEU A 30 -3.67 -7.27 6.13
CA LEU A 30 -4.92 -6.83 5.54
C LEU A 30 -4.68 -5.99 4.29
N SER A 31 -3.74 -5.05 4.34
CA SER A 31 -3.42 -4.18 3.19
C SER A 31 -2.75 -4.93 2.02
N GLU A 32 -1.99 -6.00 2.31
CA GLU A 32 -1.48 -6.93 1.30
C GLU A 32 -2.59 -7.75 0.64
N MET A 33 -3.61 -8.19 1.39
CA MET A 33 -4.76 -8.87 0.82
C MET A 33 -5.60 -7.94 -0.06
N ASN A 34 -5.87 -6.72 0.42
CA ASN A 34 -6.60 -5.72 -0.37
C ASN A 34 -5.84 -5.37 -1.65
N TRP A 35 -4.50 -5.22 -1.61
CA TRP A 35 -3.69 -5.01 -2.81
C TRP A 35 -3.82 -6.14 -3.83
N ARG A 36 -3.83 -7.41 -3.39
CA ARG A 36 -4.03 -8.55 -4.30
C ARG A 36 -5.42 -8.55 -4.94
N GLN A 37 -6.46 -8.17 -4.20
CA GLN A 37 -7.82 -8.04 -4.74
C GLN A 37 -7.91 -6.89 -5.75
N TYR A 38 -7.28 -5.75 -5.43
CA TYR A 38 -7.23 -4.58 -6.31
C TYR A 38 -6.54 -4.87 -7.65
N LEU A 39 -5.49 -5.71 -7.63
CA LEU A 39 -4.78 -6.16 -8.83
C LEU A 39 -5.41 -7.35 -9.58
N ALA A 40 -6.47 -7.95 -9.05
CA ALA A 40 -7.04 -9.15 -9.65
C ALA A 40 -7.70 -8.83 -11.00
N ASP A 41 -7.57 -9.75 -11.96
CA ASP A 41 -8.22 -9.61 -13.28
C ASP A 41 -9.75 -9.54 -13.16
N GLU A 42 -10.33 -10.23 -12.16
CA GLU A 42 -11.75 -10.18 -11.85
C GLU A 42 -12.05 -9.05 -10.85
N VAL A 43 -12.86 -8.09 -11.29
CA VAL A 43 -13.33 -7.00 -10.44
C VAL A 43 -14.39 -7.52 -9.47
N THR A 44 -14.08 -7.42 -8.19
CA THR A 44 -14.99 -7.77 -7.09
C THR A 44 -15.13 -6.60 -6.12
N GLU A 45 -16.23 -6.55 -5.39
CA GLU A 45 -16.43 -5.51 -4.37
C GLU A 45 -15.38 -5.62 -3.26
N MET A 46 -14.61 -4.55 -3.07
CA MET A 46 -13.62 -4.47 -1.99
C MET A 46 -14.30 -4.01 -0.70
N LYS A 47 -13.99 -4.67 0.41
CA LYS A 47 -14.50 -4.30 1.74
C LYS A 47 -13.57 -3.36 2.50
N GLY A 48 -12.29 -3.34 2.12
CA GLY A 48 -11.27 -2.47 2.70
C GLY A 48 -10.52 -1.73 1.60
N HIS A 49 -10.18 -0.47 1.87
CA HIS A 49 -9.57 0.46 0.92
C HIS A 49 -8.11 0.78 1.24
N LEU A 50 -7.60 0.34 2.40
CA LEU A 50 -6.17 0.46 2.71
C LEU A 50 -5.40 -0.58 1.91
N LEU A 51 -4.54 -0.10 1.01
CA LEU A 51 -3.66 -0.92 0.19
C LEU A 51 -2.22 -0.79 0.69
N LYS A 52 -1.46 -1.89 0.66
CA LYS A 52 -0.02 -1.80 0.78
C LYS A 52 0.49 -1.01 -0.42
N TYR A 53 1.23 0.07 -0.17
CA TYR A 53 1.90 0.77 -1.26
C TYR A 53 2.87 -0.20 -1.95
N PRO A 54 2.86 -0.31 -3.30
CA PRO A 54 3.49 -1.41 -4.05
C PRO A 54 5.02 -1.32 -4.16
N LEU A 55 5.67 -1.08 -3.02
CA LEU A 55 7.10 -1.06 -2.83
C LEU A 55 7.51 -2.10 -1.78
N GLU A 56 8.76 -2.52 -1.88
CA GLU A 56 9.50 -3.21 -0.84
C GLU A 56 10.77 -2.45 -0.47
N VAL A 57 11.21 -2.66 0.76
CA VAL A 57 12.46 -2.13 1.30
C VAL A 57 13.32 -3.32 1.66
N ASP A 58 14.52 -3.40 1.09
CA ASP A 58 15.46 -4.47 1.41
C ASP A 58 16.21 -4.24 2.74
N SER A 59 17.07 -5.19 3.12
CA SER A 59 17.85 -5.10 4.37
C SER A 59 18.86 -3.94 4.40
N GLN A 60 19.14 -3.30 3.26
CA GLN A 60 20.00 -2.13 3.13
C GLN A 60 19.19 -0.83 3.04
N GLY A 61 17.86 -0.89 3.15
CA GLY A 61 16.98 0.28 3.02
C GLY A 61 16.69 0.68 1.57
N LYS A 62 17.10 -0.10 0.58
CA LYS A 62 16.85 0.22 -0.82
C LYS A 62 15.40 -0.06 -1.18
N VAL A 63 14.75 0.95 -1.74
CA VAL A 63 13.36 0.87 -2.22
C VAL A 63 13.30 0.26 -3.62
N ARG A 64 12.50 -0.79 -3.78
CA ARG A 64 12.23 -1.46 -5.06
C ARG A 64 10.72 -1.66 -5.25
N PRO A 65 10.22 -1.74 -6.49
CA PRO A 65 8.83 -2.14 -6.71
C PRO A 65 8.63 -3.57 -6.22
N LEU A 66 7.40 -3.90 -5.79
CA LEU A 66 7.04 -5.31 -5.61
C LEU A 66 7.18 -6.06 -6.95
N PRO A 67 7.51 -7.35 -6.96
CA PRO A 67 7.57 -8.14 -8.19
C PRO A 67 6.28 -8.02 -9.00
N GLY A 68 6.38 -7.64 -10.28
CA GLY A 68 5.23 -7.43 -11.17
C GLY A 68 4.45 -6.14 -10.94
N CYS A 69 4.97 -5.21 -10.12
CA CYS A 69 4.38 -3.91 -9.82
C CYS A 69 5.33 -2.76 -10.22
N GLU A 70 5.93 -2.81 -11.41
CA GLU A 70 6.82 -1.76 -11.90
C GLU A 70 6.07 -0.44 -12.17
N THR A 71 4.81 -0.56 -12.57
CA THR A 71 3.93 0.56 -12.93
C THR A 71 2.60 0.48 -12.20
N PHE A 72 1.95 1.63 -12.00
CA PHE A 72 0.59 1.67 -11.49
C PHE A 72 -0.34 0.90 -12.44
N PRO A 73 -1.30 0.13 -11.89
CA PRO A 73 -2.31 -0.58 -12.69
C PRO A 73 -3.02 0.38 -13.63
N ASP A 74 -3.33 -0.11 -14.83
CA ASP A 74 -4.10 0.57 -15.88
C ASP A 74 -3.46 1.82 -16.52
N VAL A 75 -2.59 2.55 -15.83
CA VAL A 75 -2.06 3.85 -16.28
C VAL A 75 -0.59 3.82 -16.71
N GLY A 76 0.18 2.79 -16.31
CA GLY A 76 1.57 2.61 -16.78
C GLY A 76 2.61 3.57 -16.20
N GLY A 77 2.25 4.42 -15.22
CA GLY A 77 3.20 5.31 -14.54
C GLY A 77 4.14 4.53 -13.61
N ASN A 78 5.44 4.83 -13.64
CA ASN A 78 6.42 4.13 -12.80
C ASN A 78 6.14 4.37 -11.30
N ILE A 79 5.97 3.31 -10.52
CA ILE A 79 5.62 3.39 -9.08
C ILE A 79 6.71 4.07 -8.25
N LYS A 80 7.97 3.93 -8.64
CA LYS A 80 9.10 4.61 -7.98
C LYS A 80 9.25 6.08 -8.38
N GLY A 81 8.44 6.52 -9.34
CA GLY A 81 8.67 7.76 -10.05
C GLY A 81 9.89 7.68 -10.97
N THR A 82 10.14 8.79 -11.65
CA THR A 82 11.29 8.98 -12.53
C THR A 82 11.95 10.29 -12.19
N PHE A 83 13.28 10.32 -12.16
CA PHE A 83 13.99 11.58 -12.03
C PHE A 83 13.96 12.31 -13.38
N THR A 84 13.12 13.34 -13.47
CA THR A 84 13.09 14.26 -14.62
C THR A 84 14.06 15.42 -14.37
N LEU A 85 14.64 15.98 -15.44
CA LEU A 85 15.53 17.16 -15.40
C LEU A 85 14.81 18.48 -15.02
N ILE A 86 13.67 18.39 -14.33
CA ILE A 86 12.89 19.55 -13.88
C ILE A 86 13.56 20.11 -12.63
N GLN A 87 13.60 21.44 -12.50
CA GLN A 87 14.17 22.08 -11.32
C GLN A 87 13.41 21.64 -10.07
N GLU A 88 14.14 21.26 -9.03
CA GLU A 88 13.57 20.69 -7.79
C GLU A 88 12.54 21.62 -7.12
N ASN A 89 12.71 22.94 -7.24
CA ASN A 89 11.79 23.96 -6.70
C ASN A 89 10.42 24.03 -7.40
N LEU A 90 10.21 23.26 -8.47
CA LEU A 90 8.93 23.15 -9.16
C LEU A 90 8.15 21.89 -8.76
N THR A 91 8.76 21.00 -7.97
CA THR A 91 8.21 19.68 -7.62
C THR A 91 8.19 19.39 -6.11
N ILE A 92 8.67 20.34 -5.29
CA ILE A 92 8.71 20.27 -3.81
C ILE A 92 7.88 21.41 -3.22
#